data_AF-A0A2U2APK9-F1
#
_entry.id   AF-A0A2U2APK9-F1
#
_cell.length_a   1.000
_cell.length_b   1.000
_cell.length_c   1.000
_cell.angle_alpha   90.00
_cell.angle_beta   90.00
_cell.angle_gamma   90.00
#
_symmetry.space_group_name_H-M   'P 1'
#
loop_
_entity.id
_entity.type
_entity.pdbx_description
1 polymer ?
#
loop_
_entity_poly.entity_id
_entity_poly.type
_entity_poly.pdbx_seq_one_letter_code
_entity_poly.pdbx_strand_id
1 'polypeptide(L)'
;MPHGDGGFQWGNQDIDRDLNHRLATIWERDAKEIIDLSDLSDFSSHSNYSKHFKFTQSASSDSSERLIYKAISELSAYFSGTLQQFTIPLLLKGTPFQQKVWQTLITIPYGKVASYREVAEMINRPGATRAVGSANGKNPLPIIIPCHRVIASDGSLGGYSGGLMTKIALLEQEGFTITAEKKRLRVVPRESVLFQE
;
A
#
# COMPACT_ATOMS: atom_id res chain seq x y z
N MET A 1 25.17 18.04 -41.15
CA MET A 1 23.85 18.52 -40.69
C MET A 1 22.79 17.92 -41.61
N PRO A 2 21.69 17.38 -41.06
CA PRO A 2 20.70 18.16 -40.33
C PRO A 2 20.49 17.73 -38.86
N HIS A 3 20.01 18.69 -38.08
CA HIS A 3 19.44 18.59 -36.72
C HIS A 3 17.92 18.38 -36.80
N GLY A 4 17.30 17.85 -35.73
CA GLY A 4 15.85 17.91 -35.54
C GLY A 4 15.35 16.99 -34.43
N ASP A 5 14.89 17.60 -33.34
CA ASP A 5 14.40 17.03 -32.08
C ASP A 5 13.21 16.07 -32.18
N GLY A 6 13.09 15.19 -31.18
CA GLY A 6 11.93 14.33 -30.95
C GLY A 6 11.89 13.82 -29.52
N GLY A 7 11.85 14.73 -28.54
CA GLY A 7 11.67 14.40 -27.13
C GLY A 7 10.34 13.69 -26.90
N PHE A 8 10.40 12.45 -26.43
CA PHE A 8 9.22 11.69 -25.99
C PHE A 8 8.86 12.12 -24.57
N GLN A 9 7.88 13.01 -24.44
CA GLN A 9 7.24 13.34 -23.17
C GLN A 9 6.16 12.30 -22.87
N TRP A 10 6.34 11.48 -21.83
CA TRP A 10 5.23 10.73 -21.23
C TRP A 10 4.53 11.64 -20.22
N GLY A 11 3.27 12.00 -20.51
CA GLY A 11 2.42 12.73 -19.59
C GLY A 11 2.05 11.85 -18.40
N ASN A 12 2.32 12.33 -17.18
CA ASN A 12 2.00 11.66 -15.91
C ASN A 12 0.50 11.36 -15.68
N GLN A 13 -0.41 11.84 -16.53
CA GLN A 13 -1.85 11.80 -16.27
C GLN A 13 -2.55 10.49 -16.70
N ASP A 14 -2.01 9.76 -17.68
CA ASP A 14 -2.66 8.56 -18.22
C ASP A 14 -2.31 7.27 -17.44
N ILE A 15 -1.13 7.24 -16.81
CA ILE A 15 -0.66 6.11 -15.99
C ILE A 15 -1.44 6.05 -14.67
N ASP A 16 -1.68 7.21 -14.05
CA ASP A 16 -2.43 7.32 -12.79
C ASP A 16 -3.86 6.80 -12.94
N ARG A 17 -4.52 7.06 -14.07
CA ARG A 17 -5.92 6.67 -14.26
C ARG A 17 -6.10 5.17 -14.49
N ASP A 18 -5.19 4.52 -15.23
CA ASP A 18 -5.23 3.07 -15.48
C ASP A 18 -4.84 2.27 -14.22
N LEU A 19 -3.83 2.72 -13.46
CA LEU A 19 -3.47 2.13 -12.17
C LEU A 19 -4.60 2.28 -11.16
N ASN A 20 -5.20 3.47 -11.04
CA ASN A 20 -6.34 3.68 -10.14
C ASN A 20 -7.55 2.80 -10.52
N HIS A 21 -7.82 2.62 -11.82
CA HIS A 21 -8.92 1.77 -12.28
C HIS A 21 -8.64 0.27 -12.05
N ARG A 22 -7.40 -0.19 -12.25
CA ARG A 22 -6.98 -1.58 -12.04
C ARG A 22 -6.84 -1.93 -10.56
N LEU A 23 -6.45 -0.98 -9.72
CA LEU A 23 -6.44 -1.14 -8.27
C LEU A 23 -7.88 -1.16 -7.72
N ALA A 24 -8.78 -0.31 -8.22
CA ALA A 24 -10.19 -0.32 -7.82
C ALA A 24 -10.88 -1.67 -8.08
N THR A 25 -10.62 -2.29 -9.24
CA THR A 25 -11.24 -3.59 -9.60
C THR A 25 -10.70 -4.77 -8.78
N ILE A 26 -9.43 -4.76 -8.38
CA ILE A 26 -8.86 -5.79 -7.47
C ILE A 26 -9.40 -5.60 -6.05
N TRP A 27 -9.67 -4.37 -5.64
CA TRP A 27 -10.08 -4.02 -4.29
C TRP A 27 -11.57 -4.28 -4.01
N GLU A 28 -12.45 -4.13 -5.02
CA GLU A 28 -13.91 -4.26 -4.89
C GLU A 28 -14.40 -5.65 -4.47
N ARG A 29 -13.67 -6.72 -4.83
CA ARG A 29 -14.10 -8.10 -4.54
C ARG A 29 -13.86 -8.53 -3.09
N ASP A 30 -12.81 -8.01 -2.47
CA ASP A 30 -12.32 -8.51 -1.17
C ASP A 30 -12.53 -7.51 -0.02
N ALA A 31 -12.69 -6.20 -0.30
CA ALA A 31 -12.77 -5.16 0.74
C ALA A 31 -14.03 -5.24 1.63
N LYS A 32 -15.17 -5.68 1.08
CA LYS A 32 -16.45 -5.76 1.82
C LYS A 32 -16.44 -6.78 2.96
N GLU A 33 -15.48 -7.71 2.96
CA GLU A 33 -15.38 -8.76 3.98
C GLU A 33 -14.33 -8.51 5.07
N ILE A 34 -13.49 -7.49 4.92
CA ILE A 34 -12.24 -7.31 5.70
C ILE A 34 -12.30 -6.03 6.57
N ILE A 35 -13.28 -5.17 6.37
CA ILE A 35 -13.44 -3.92 7.13
C ILE A 35 -14.34 -4.18 8.35
N ASP A 36 -13.89 -3.76 9.55
CA ASP A 36 -14.67 -3.89 10.80
C ASP A 36 -15.69 -2.74 10.92
N LEU A 37 -16.97 -3.09 10.91
CA LEU A 37 -18.11 -2.17 10.85
C LEU A 37 -18.71 -1.83 12.21
N SER A 38 -18.14 -2.36 13.29
CA SER A 38 -18.78 -2.36 14.61
C SER A 38 -18.64 -1.06 15.41
N ASP A 39 -17.81 -0.10 14.99
CA ASP A 39 -17.35 1.00 15.87
C ASP A 39 -17.42 2.43 15.29
N LEU A 40 -18.51 2.79 14.58
CA LEU A 40 -18.65 4.13 14.00
C LEU A 40 -19.93 4.86 14.48
N SER A 41 -19.89 5.36 15.72
CA SER A 41 -20.97 6.19 16.28
C SER A 41 -20.95 7.65 15.84
N ASP A 42 -19.85 8.18 15.31
CA ASP A 42 -19.70 9.62 15.10
C ASP A 42 -19.09 9.98 13.75
N PHE A 43 -19.93 10.23 12.75
CA PHE A 43 -19.70 11.35 11.82
C PHE A 43 -20.87 11.49 10.84
N SER A 44 -21.52 12.67 10.82
CA SER A 44 -22.54 13.03 9.84
C SER A 44 -22.10 14.20 8.98
N SER A 45 -22.46 14.11 7.69
CA SER A 45 -22.55 15.19 6.70
C SER A 45 -21.32 15.41 5.82
N HIS A 46 -21.39 14.89 4.58
CA HIS A 46 -21.49 15.63 3.31
C HIS A 46 -21.14 14.67 2.15
N SER A 47 -22.10 14.35 1.26
CA SER A 47 -21.88 13.49 0.08
C SER A 47 -22.19 14.22 -1.23
N ASN A 48 -21.35 14.00 -2.26
CA ASN A 48 -21.57 14.45 -3.64
C ASN A 48 -21.17 13.38 -4.69
N TYR A 49 -21.03 12.10 -4.31
CA TYR A 49 -20.59 11.01 -5.20
C TYR A 49 -21.72 10.09 -5.68
N SER A 50 -22.95 10.59 -5.83
CA SER A 50 -24.14 9.78 -6.14
C SER A 50 -24.39 9.48 -7.63
N LYS A 51 -23.52 9.89 -8.57
CA LYS A 51 -23.84 9.79 -10.01
C LYS A 51 -23.48 8.47 -10.71
N HIS A 52 -22.73 7.56 -10.09
CA HIS A 52 -22.29 6.31 -10.75
C HIS A 52 -22.71 5.00 -10.07
N PHE A 53 -23.33 5.03 -8.89
CA PHE A 53 -23.69 3.81 -8.16
C PHE A 53 -25.20 3.72 -7.91
N LYS A 54 -25.86 2.74 -8.52
CA LYS A 54 -27.22 2.33 -8.14
C LYS A 54 -27.11 1.31 -7.00
N PHE A 55 -27.25 1.76 -5.76
CA PHE A 55 -27.34 0.87 -4.60
C PHE A 55 -28.81 0.45 -4.41
N THR A 56 -29.09 -0.85 -4.39
CA THR A 56 -30.40 -1.38 -4.00
C THR A 56 -30.57 -1.24 -2.48
N GLN A 57 -31.70 -0.69 -2.08
CA GLN A 57 -32.00 -0.28 -0.71
C GLN A 57 -32.46 -1.50 0.13
N SER A 58 -31.65 -1.91 1.10
CA SER A 58 -32.10 -2.70 2.26
C SER A 58 -31.16 -2.41 3.44
N ALA A 59 -31.75 -2.16 4.60
CA ALA A 59 -31.14 -1.52 5.76
C ALA A 59 -29.87 -2.23 6.28
N SER A 60 -28.73 -1.52 6.19
CA SER A 60 -27.40 -1.72 6.83
C SER A 60 -26.27 -1.02 6.04
N SER A 61 -26.63 -0.22 5.02
CA SER A 61 -25.70 0.37 4.04
C SER A 61 -24.83 1.52 4.57
N ASP A 62 -25.25 2.23 5.62
CA ASP A 62 -24.63 3.50 6.02
C ASP A 62 -23.21 3.33 6.61
N SER A 63 -22.98 2.34 7.48
CA SER A 63 -21.65 2.11 8.08
C SER A 63 -20.63 1.55 7.08
N SER A 64 -21.05 0.63 6.21
CA SER A 64 -20.19 0.03 5.18
C SER A 64 -19.77 1.04 4.13
N GLU A 65 -20.73 1.83 3.69
CA GLU A 65 -20.51 2.89 2.73
C GLU A 65 -19.56 3.96 3.31
N ARG A 66 -19.72 4.34 4.58
CA ARG A 66 -18.80 5.27 5.27
C ARG A 66 -17.35 4.76 5.31
N LEU A 67 -17.14 3.49 5.62
CA LEU A 67 -15.78 2.94 5.67
C LEU A 67 -15.15 2.83 4.29
N ILE A 68 -15.93 2.49 3.27
CA ILE A 68 -15.46 2.52 1.88
C ILE A 68 -15.06 3.95 1.49
N TYR A 69 -15.89 4.97 1.79
CA TYR A 69 -15.53 6.37 1.52
C TYR A 69 -14.29 6.81 2.29
N LYS A 70 -14.18 6.45 3.58
CA LYS A 70 -12.98 6.73 4.38
C LYS A 70 -11.75 6.11 3.74
N ALA A 71 -11.85 4.85 3.32
CA ALA A 71 -10.75 4.15 2.69
C ALA A 71 -10.35 4.73 1.34
N ILE A 72 -11.30 5.13 0.50
CA ILE A 72 -11.04 5.87 -0.75
C ILE A 72 -10.36 7.21 -0.45
N SER A 73 -10.86 7.95 0.55
CA SER A 73 -10.30 9.25 0.95
C SER A 73 -8.86 9.12 1.45
N GLU A 74 -8.57 8.16 2.32
CA GLU A 74 -7.23 7.95 2.85
C GLU A 74 -6.27 7.43 1.79
N LEU A 75 -6.71 6.54 0.89
CA LEU A 75 -5.90 6.10 -0.24
C LEU A 75 -5.58 7.27 -1.17
N SER A 76 -6.55 8.13 -1.46
CA SER A 76 -6.32 9.34 -2.27
C SER A 76 -5.29 10.27 -1.62
N ALA A 77 -5.40 10.47 -0.30
CA ALA A 77 -4.45 11.27 0.48
C ALA A 77 -3.06 10.62 0.57
N TYR A 78 -2.98 9.29 0.59
CA TYR A 78 -1.71 8.57 0.55
C TYR A 78 -1.01 8.79 -0.80
N PHE A 79 -1.72 8.61 -1.91
CA PHE A 79 -1.18 8.80 -3.26
C PHE A 79 -0.83 10.26 -3.57
N SER A 80 -1.50 11.23 -2.95
CA SER A 80 -1.10 12.64 -3.03
C SER A 80 0.08 13.01 -2.11
N GLY A 81 0.54 12.07 -1.27
CA GLY A 81 1.63 12.28 -0.32
C GLY A 81 1.26 13.05 0.95
N THR A 82 -0.03 13.31 1.18
CA THR A 82 -0.50 14.07 2.37
C THR A 82 -0.87 13.18 3.55
N LEU A 83 -0.98 11.85 3.36
CA LEU A 83 -1.24 10.87 4.41
C LEU A 83 -0.10 9.83 4.50
N GLN A 84 0.42 9.67 5.72
CA GLN A 84 1.51 8.72 6.02
C GLN A 84 1.04 7.54 6.88
N GLN A 85 -0.15 7.63 7.49
CA GLN A 85 -0.71 6.57 8.34
C GLN A 85 -2.22 6.43 8.10
N PHE A 86 -2.65 5.21 7.76
CA PHE A 86 -4.07 4.88 7.62
C PHE A 86 -4.73 4.74 8.98
N THR A 87 -6.00 5.15 9.09
CA THR A 87 -6.81 5.09 10.32
C THR A 87 -8.09 4.29 10.15
N ILE A 88 -8.28 3.65 9.00
CA ILE A 88 -9.42 2.75 8.75
C ILE A 88 -9.29 1.51 9.65
N PRO A 89 -10.34 1.11 10.37
CA PRO A 89 -10.34 -0.13 11.15
C PRO A 89 -10.27 -1.37 10.25
N LEU A 90 -9.46 -2.36 10.63
CA LEU A 90 -9.20 -3.57 9.84
C LEU A 90 -9.56 -4.84 10.61
N LEU A 91 -10.37 -5.70 9.98
CA LEU A 91 -10.65 -7.06 10.42
C LEU A 91 -9.88 -8.07 9.56
N LEU A 92 -8.71 -8.50 10.05
CA LEU A 92 -7.82 -9.38 9.29
C LEU A 92 -8.23 -10.85 9.37
N LYS A 93 -8.72 -11.41 8.27
CA LYS A 93 -9.03 -12.85 8.14
C LYS A 93 -7.82 -13.64 7.62
N GLY A 94 -7.33 -14.59 8.42
CA GLY A 94 -6.20 -15.45 8.08
C GLY A 94 -5.80 -16.34 9.24
N THR A 95 -4.76 -17.16 9.07
CA THR A 95 -4.20 -17.94 10.18
C THR A 95 -3.64 -17.01 11.28
N PRO A 96 -3.54 -17.45 12.55
CA PRO A 96 -2.97 -16.62 13.61
C PRO A 96 -1.56 -16.09 13.30
N PHE A 97 -0.75 -16.89 12.58
CA PHE A 97 0.57 -16.45 12.13
C PHE A 97 0.48 -15.34 11.08
N GLN A 98 -0.39 -15.47 10.09
CA GLN A 98 -0.60 -14.43 9.08
C GLN A 98 -1.09 -13.13 9.70
N GLN A 99 -2.11 -13.20 10.57
CA GLN A 99 -2.64 -12.03 11.27
C GLN A 99 -1.53 -11.32 12.07
N LYS A 100 -0.69 -12.08 12.78
CA LYS A 100 0.43 -11.52 13.54
C LYS A 100 1.46 -10.83 12.65
N VAL A 101 1.79 -11.43 11.50
CA VAL A 101 2.67 -10.81 10.50
C VAL A 101 2.05 -9.51 9.99
N TRP A 102 0.81 -9.53 9.50
CA TRP A 102 0.14 -8.36 8.94
C TRP A 102 0.00 -7.22 9.95
N GLN A 103 -0.34 -7.51 11.20
CA GLN A 103 -0.35 -6.52 12.29
C GLN A 103 1.03 -5.89 12.50
N THR A 104 2.09 -6.68 12.39
CA THR A 104 3.47 -6.19 12.49
C THR A 104 3.87 -5.36 11.26
N LEU A 105 3.35 -5.68 10.06
CA LEU A 105 3.59 -4.85 8.89
C LEU A 105 3.01 -3.45 9.06
N ILE A 106 1.81 -3.34 9.64
CA ILE A 106 1.15 -2.05 9.89
C ILE A 106 2.01 -1.13 10.78
N THR A 107 2.86 -1.69 11.65
CA THR A 107 3.75 -0.89 12.51
C THR A 107 4.99 -0.36 11.79
N ILE A 108 5.27 -0.76 10.55
CA ILE A 108 6.40 -0.24 9.77
C ILE A 108 6.01 1.15 9.23
N PRO A 109 6.67 2.26 9.66
CA PRO A 109 6.26 3.61 9.28
C PRO A 109 6.43 3.89 7.78
N TYR A 110 5.71 4.89 7.29
CA TYR A 110 5.94 5.49 5.97
C TYR A 110 7.40 5.94 5.82
N GLY A 111 8.00 5.69 4.66
CA GLY A 111 9.39 6.07 4.39
C GLY A 111 10.42 5.26 5.18
N LYS A 112 10.00 4.12 5.75
CA LYS A 112 10.87 3.13 6.39
C LYS A 112 10.64 1.77 5.75
N VAL A 113 11.70 0.97 5.74
CA VAL A 113 11.67 -0.43 5.30
C VAL A 113 12.12 -1.33 6.43
N ALA A 114 11.65 -2.57 6.41
CA ALA A 114 12.14 -3.63 7.28
C ALA A 114 12.53 -4.83 6.43
N SER A 115 13.46 -5.64 6.91
CA SER A 115 13.80 -6.90 6.30
C SER A 115 12.85 -8.01 6.76
N TYR A 116 12.71 -9.07 5.96
CA TYR A 116 11.98 -10.27 6.38
C TYR A 116 12.50 -10.87 7.70
N ARG A 117 13.80 -10.67 7.99
CA ARG A 117 14.42 -11.10 9.25
C ARG A 117 13.94 -10.24 10.41
N GLU A 118 13.97 -8.92 10.28
CA GLU A 118 13.49 -8.00 11.33
C GLU A 118 12.01 -8.23 11.63
N VAL A 119 11.17 -8.44 10.61
CA VAL A 119 9.76 -8.79 10.84
C VAL A 119 9.62 -10.12 11.58
N ALA A 120 10.44 -11.12 11.27
CA ALA A 120 10.46 -12.40 11.98
C ALA A 120 10.88 -12.25 13.45
N GLU A 121 11.83 -11.34 13.73
CA GLU A 121 12.26 -10.98 15.08
C GLU A 121 11.17 -10.23 15.85
N MET A 122 10.49 -9.26 15.23
CA MET A 122 9.37 -8.50 15.83
C MET A 122 8.19 -9.39 16.26
N ILE A 123 7.95 -10.50 15.58
CA ILE A 123 6.93 -11.48 15.97
C ILE A 123 7.45 -12.58 16.91
N ASN A 124 8.65 -12.43 17.47
CA ASN A 124 9.34 -13.40 18.33
C ASN A 124 9.51 -14.78 17.69
N ARG A 125 9.77 -14.82 16.37
CA ARG A 125 10.05 -16.06 15.63
C ARG A 125 11.21 -15.87 14.65
N PRO A 126 12.45 -15.67 15.14
CA PRO A 126 13.61 -15.34 14.29
C PRO A 126 13.89 -16.37 13.17
N GLY A 127 13.56 -17.65 13.38
CA GLY A 127 13.70 -18.71 12.36
C GLY A 127 12.62 -18.71 11.26
N ALA A 128 11.62 -17.83 11.33
CA ALA A 128 10.44 -17.87 10.47
C ALA A 128 10.52 -16.97 9.23
N THR A 129 11.71 -16.48 8.83
CA THR A 129 11.89 -15.53 7.71
C THR A 129 11.17 -15.95 6.41
N ARG A 130 11.26 -17.23 6.02
CA ARG A 130 10.57 -17.73 4.81
C ARG A 130 9.04 -17.72 4.98
N ALA A 131 8.56 -18.13 6.16
CA ALA A 131 7.13 -18.11 6.47
C ALA A 131 6.57 -16.69 6.51
N VAL A 132 7.34 -15.73 7.03
CA VAL A 132 7.02 -14.29 6.94
C VAL A 132 6.91 -13.86 5.48
N GLY A 133 7.84 -14.26 4.62
CA GLY A 133 7.76 -13.99 3.18
C GLY A 133 6.47 -14.53 2.55
N SER A 134 6.07 -15.76 2.88
CA SER A 134 4.81 -16.33 2.42
C SER A 134 3.57 -15.60 2.96
N ALA A 135 3.59 -15.17 4.23
CA ALA A 135 2.50 -14.39 4.81
C ALA A 135 2.40 -12.98 4.21
N ASN A 136 3.55 -12.33 3.97
CA ASN A 136 3.67 -11.04 3.31
C ASN A 136 3.07 -11.08 1.88
N GLY A 137 3.36 -12.14 1.13
CA GLY A 137 2.80 -12.34 -0.22
C GLY A 137 1.29 -12.66 -0.24
N LYS A 138 0.72 -13.11 0.87
CA LYS A 138 -0.72 -13.38 1.05
C LYS A 138 -1.48 -12.21 1.68
N ASN A 139 -0.87 -11.02 1.73
CA ASN A 139 -1.51 -9.82 2.24
C ASN A 139 -2.82 -9.53 1.48
N PRO A 140 -3.99 -9.51 2.15
CA PRO A 140 -5.27 -9.28 1.48
C PRO A 140 -5.55 -7.81 1.18
N LEU A 141 -4.84 -6.86 1.82
CA LEU A 141 -5.03 -5.42 1.60
C LEU A 141 -3.67 -4.73 1.38
N PRO A 142 -3.07 -4.85 0.18
CA PRO A 142 -1.86 -4.11 -0.18
C PRO A 142 -2.02 -2.59 0.05
N ILE A 143 -0.90 -1.89 0.23
CA ILE A 143 -0.82 -0.44 0.52
C ILE A 143 -1.24 -0.11 1.96
N ILE A 144 -2.47 -0.46 2.36
CA ILE A 144 -2.97 -0.24 3.73
C ILE A 144 -2.17 -1.10 4.72
N ILE A 145 -2.01 -2.40 4.41
CA ILE A 145 -1.03 -3.26 5.07
C ILE A 145 0.24 -3.18 4.21
N PRO A 146 1.33 -2.55 4.68
CA PRO A 146 2.40 -2.08 3.81
C PRO A 146 3.43 -3.19 3.50
N CYS A 147 2.99 -4.27 2.85
CA CYS A 147 3.85 -5.41 2.48
C CYS A 147 4.95 -5.06 1.46
N HIS A 148 4.83 -3.91 0.77
CA HIS A 148 5.87 -3.36 -0.10
C HIS A 148 7.08 -2.81 0.67
N ARG A 149 6.93 -2.46 1.95
CA ARG A 149 8.03 -1.99 2.82
C ARG A 149 8.95 -3.11 3.30
N VAL A 150 8.63 -4.38 3.01
CA VAL A 150 9.45 -5.53 3.40
C VAL A 150 10.42 -5.92 2.30
N ILE A 151 11.72 -5.94 2.60
CA ILE A 151 12.81 -6.22 1.64
C ILE A 151 13.76 -7.31 2.15
N ALA A 152 14.73 -7.71 1.31
CA ALA A 152 15.79 -8.62 1.77
C ALA A 152 16.75 -7.88 2.71
N SER A 153 17.36 -8.61 3.66
CA SER A 153 18.30 -8.02 4.64
C SER A 153 19.56 -7.43 4.02
N ASP A 154 19.88 -7.79 2.78
CA ASP A 154 20.97 -7.16 2.04
C ASP A 154 20.55 -5.84 1.38
N GLY A 155 19.28 -5.43 1.48
CA GLY A 155 18.71 -4.24 0.84
C GLY A 155 18.14 -4.48 -0.57
N SER A 156 18.13 -5.73 -1.06
CA SER A 156 17.60 -6.03 -2.39
C SER A 156 16.08 -6.22 -2.41
N LEU A 157 15.48 -5.92 -3.57
CA LEU A 157 14.07 -6.18 -3.83
C LEU A 157 13.82 -7.65 -4.15
N GLY A 158 12.90 -8.26 -3.41
CA GLY A 158 12.25 -9.52 -3.76
C GLY A 158 10.97 -9.30 -4.59
N GLY A 159 10.28 -10.40 -4.91
CA GLY A 159 8.99 -10.36 -5.60
C GLY A 159 7.90 -9.64 -4.81
N TYR A 160 6.82 -9.29 -5.52
CA TYR A 160 5.65 -8.62 -4.97
C TYR A 160 4.38 -9.15 -5.66
N SER A 161 3.32 -9.44 -4.89
CA SER A 161 2.08 -10.01 -5.43
C SER A 161 1.38 -9.08 -6.41
N GLY A 162 1.47 -7.76 -6.20
CA GLY A 162 0.99 -6.74 -7.13
C GLY A 162 1.93 -6.45 -8.31
N GLY A 163 3.04 -7.18 -8.45
CA GLY A 163 4.06 -6.94 -9.48
C GLY A 163 5.22 -6.04 -9.02
N LEU A 164 6.42 -6.31 -9.54
CA LEU A 164 7.64 -5.64 -9.09
C LEU A 164 7.61 -4.12 -9.33
N MET A 165 7.09 -3.67 -10.46
CA MET A 165 6.99 -2.24 -10.78
C MET A 165 6.11 -1.47 -9.80
N THR A 166 5.00 -2.07 -9.33
CA THR A 166 4.14 -1.47 -8.31
C THR A 166 4.88 -1.31 -6.98
N LYS A 167 5.67 -2.31 -6.58
CA LYS A 167 6.50 -2.19 -5.37
C LYS A 167 7.51 -1.06 -5.47
N ILE A 168 8.16 -0.92 -6.63
CA ILE A 168 9.11 0.16 -6.91
C ILE A 168 8.42 1.51 -6.79
N ALA A 169 7.30 1.71 -7.49
CA ALA A 169 6.57 2.98 -7.48
C ALA A 169 6.12 3.38 -6.06
N LEU A 170 5.63 2.42 -5.26
CA LEU A 170 5.24 2.69 -3.87
C LEU A 170 6.44 3.08 -3.00
N LEU A 171 7.58 2.39 -3.13
CA LEU A 171 8.79 2.76 -2.39
C LEU A 171 9.33 4.13 -2.84
N GLU A 172 9.27 4.44 -4.13
CA GLU A 172 9.68 5.74 -4.65
C GLU A 172 8.78 6.87 -4.17
N GLN A 173 7.46 6.65 -4.10
CA GLN A 173 6.53 7.59 -3.49
C GLN A 173 6.90 7.85 -2.02
N GLU A 174 7.31 6.81 -1.30
CA GLU A 174 7.74 6.89 0.10
C GLU A 174 9.15 7.44 0.32
N GLY A 175 9.82 7.95 -0.72
CA GLY A 175 11.11 8.62 -0.59
C GLY A 175 12.32 7.69 -0.72
N PHE A 176 12.17 6.56 -1.41
CA PHE A 176 13.29 5.73 -1.83
C PHE A 176 13.66 6.00 -3.31
N THR A 177 14.85 5.55 -3.67
CA THR A 177 15.34 5.42 -5.04
C THR A 177 15.74 3.96 -5.24
N ILE A 178 15.49 3.42 -6.43
CA ILE A 178 15.87 2.05 -6.77
C ILE A 178 17.09 2.05 -7.68
N THR A 179 18.18 1.41 -7.22
CA THR A 179 19.43 1.29 -8.00
C THR A 179 19.64 -0.13 -8.51
N ALA A 180 20.30 -0.26 -9.65
CA ALA A 180 20.72 -1.55 -10.19
C ALA A 180 22.18 -1.82 -9.80
N GLU A 181 22.41 -2.83 -8.96
CA GLU A 181 23.74 -3.23 -8.51
C GLU A 181 23.92 -4.74 -8.62
N LYS A 182 25.01 -5.20 -9.25
CA LYS A 182 25.37 -6.63 -9.30
C LYS A 182 24.19 -7.54 -9.73
N LYS A 183 23.42 -7.10 -10.73
CA LYS A 183 22.20 -7.78 -11.25
C LYS A 183 21.02 -7.85 -10.28
N ARG A 184 21.00 -7.05 -9.20
CA ARG A 184 19.88 -6.92 -8.27
C ARG A 184 19.41 -5.48 -8.20
N LEU A 185 18.12 -5.30 -7.96
CA LEU A 185 17.56 -4.00 -7.63
C LEU A 185 17.69 -3.77 -6.12
N ARG A 186 18.20 -2.61 -5.72
CA ARG A 186 18.37 -2.22 -4.32
C ARG A 186 17.54 -1.01 -3.98
N VAL A 187 17.07 -0.99 -2.73
CA VAL A 187 16.36 0.15 -2.16
C VAL A 187 17.38 1.03 -1.43
N VAL A 188 17.51 2.28 -1.87
CA VAL A 188 18.32 3.29 -1.18
C VAL A 188 17.42 4.47 -0.78
N PRO A 189 17.59 5.06 0.41
CA PRO A 189 16.89 6.30 0.74
C PRO A 189 17.20 7.38 -0.31
N ARG A 190 16.18 8.13 -0.73
CA ARG A 190 16.40 9.31 -1.58
C ARG A 190 17.15 10.34 -0.75
N GLU A 191 18.33 10.76 -1.22
CA GLU A 191 19.09 11.82 -0.55
C GLU A 191 18.30 13.13 -0.58
N SER A 192 17.80 13.56 0.58
CA SER A 192 17.48 14.96 0.88
C SER A 192 17.20 15.15 2.39
N VAL A 193 18.26 15.37 3.20
CA VAL A 193 18.53 16.48 4.16
C VAL A 193 19.86 16.15 4.90
N LEU A 194 20.99 16.27 4.21
CA LEU A 194 22.23 16.74 4.84
C LEU A 194 22.36 18.19 4.36
N PHE A 195 22.65 19.12 5.28
CA PHE A 195 22.54 20.58 5.19
C PHE A 195 21.18 21.17 5.64
N GLN A 196 20.97 21.24 6.94
CA GLN A 196 20.88 22.54 7.63
C GLN A 196 21.70 22.42 8.93
N GLU A 197 22.59 23.39 9.14
CA GLU A 197 23.50 23.57 10.28
C GLU A 197 22.75 23.86 11.59
#